data_AF-A0A542ITW2-F1
#
_entry.id   AF-A0A542ITW2-F1
#
_cell.length_a   1.000
_cell.length_b   1.000
_cell.length_c   1.000
_cell.angle_alpha   90.00
_cell.angle_beta   90.00
_cell.angle_gamma   90.00
#
_symmetry.space_group_name_H-M   'P 1'
#
loop_
_entity.id
_entity.type
_entity.pdbx_description
1 polymer ?
#
loop_
_entity_poly.entity_id
_entity_poly.type
_entity_poly.pdbx_seq_one_letter_code
_entity_poly.pdbx_strand_id
1 'polypeptide(L)'
;MYEFEITKGVSVSFQRYPYPGAGSLSALPSSHGALPIHVSGPAQLEVPSPPNEAFWIALLGSSSGAASDVALLAYGRKGTPVDVLTGMPAATPTGRVTLPPHQFIAGIRQGTGTWWAFARDPSAPAPVTAAVDLFVRTWSGPSAATARPASPTPQHMPGQKSPDHGLAPPSVAAVAENRTLRIVFTDEAHFSSMSGRQVAPLSHDPGLRDRRLP
;
A
#
# COMPACT_ATOMS: atom_id res chain seq x y z
N MET A 1 -11.81 3.56 -11.02
CA MET A 1 -10.53 3.47 -10.28
C MET A 1 -9.74 2.32 -10.88
N TYR A 2 -8.42 2.40 -10.99
CA TYR A 2 -7.60 1.26 -11.43
C TYR A 2 -6.99 0.59 -10.21
N GLU A 3 -7.15 -0.72 -10.10
CA GLU A 3 -6.65 -1.50 -8.97
C GLU A 3 -5.93 -2.74 -9.50
N PHE A 4 -4.72 -2.99 -9.01
CA PHE A 4 -3.93 -4.16 -9.35
C PHE A 4 -3.66 -5.01 -8.11
N GLU A 5 -4.06 -6.28 -8.16
CA GLU A 5 -3.79 -7.27 -7.10
C GLU A 5 -2.31 -7.66 -7.11
N ILE A 6 -1.62 -7.42 -5.99
CA ILE A 6 -0.19 -7.73 -5.79
C ILE A 6 -0.05 -9.13 -5.19
N THR A 7 -0.88 -9.38 -4.19
CA THR A 7 -1.12 -10.69 -3.56
C THR A 7 -2.63 -10.80 -3.34
N LYS A 8 -3.13 -12.00 -3.02
CA LYS A 8 -4.54 -12.18 -2.63
C LYS A 8 -4.99 -11.30 -1.45
N GLY A 9 -4.04 -10.74 -0.69
CA GLY A 9 -4.27 -9.90 0.48
C GLY A 9 -4.10 -8.41 0.24
N VAL A 10 -3.44 -8.00 -0.83
CA VAL A 10 -3.04 -6.59 -1.06
C VAL A 10 -3.18 -6.20 -2.52
N SER A 11 -3.90 -5.11 -2.75
CA SER A 11 -3.92 -4.41 -4.04
C SER A 11 -3.28 -3.03 -3.94
N VAL A 12 -2.90 -2.49 -5.10
CA VAL A 12 -2.39 -1.12 -5.25
C VAL A 12 -3.22 -0.32 -6.24
N SER A 13 -3.36 0.97 -5.98
CA SER A 13 -3.91 1.94 -6.92
C SER A 13 -3.12 3.26 -6.86
N PHE A 14 -3.24 4.05 -7.91
CA PHE A 14 -2.54 5.33 -8.05
C PHE A 14 -3.54 6.42 -8.33
N GLN A 15 -3.36 7.57 -7.69
CA GLN A 15 -4.17 8.75 -7.93
C GLN A 15 -3.27 9.96 -8.10
N ARG A 16 -3.65 10.83 -9.03
CA ARG A 16 -2.93 12.07 -9.32
C ARG A 16 -3.51 13.28 -8.64
N TYR A 17 -2.70 14.31 -8.47
CA TYR A 17 -3.07 15.62 -7.95
C TYR A 17 -2.02 16.66 -8.40
N PRO A 18 -2.29 17.97 -8.29
CA PRO A 18 -1.34 19.01 -8.66
C PRO A 18 -0.05 18.92 -7.86
N TYR A 19 1.11 19.10 -8.51
CA TYR A 19 2.38 19.04 -7.82
C TYR A 19 2.47 20.15 -6.74
N PRO A 20 2.79 19.82 -5.48
CA PRO A 20 2.87 20.81 -4.42
C PRO A 20 4.15 21.63 -4.57
N GLY A 21 4.05 22.96 -4.43
CA GLY A 21 5.20 23.86 -4.56
C GLY A 21 6.34 23.60 -3.56
N ALA A 22 6.06 22.92 -2.45
CA ALA A 22 7.05 22.53 -1.44
C ALA A 22 7.64 21.11 -1.62
N GLY A 23 7.18 20.34 -2.61
CA GLY A 23 7.64 18.96 -2.84
C GLY A 23 7.20 17.92 -1.78
N SER A 24 6.50 18.36 -0.75
CA SER A 24 5.93 17.54 0.33
C SER A 24 4.57 18.08 0.75
N LEU A 25 3.81 17.24 1.45
CA LEU A 25 2.45 17.56 1.89
C LEU A 25 2.30 17.32 3.39
N SER A 26 1.54 18.19 4.05
CA SER A 26 1.14 18.05 5.46
C SER A 26 -0.23 17.35 5.63
N ALA A 27 -0.96 17.14 4.53
CA ALA A 27 -2.23 16.42 4.48
C ALA A 27 -2.40 15.78 3.10
N LEU A 28 -3.25 14.75 3.01
CA LEU A 28 -3.55 14.12 1.73
C LEU A 28 -4.28 15.11 0.80
N PRO A 29 -3.81 15.33 -0.44
CA PRO A 29 -4.46 16.24 -1.37
C PRO A 29 -5.81 15.71 -1.87
N SER A 30 -6.56 16.56 -2.58
CA SER A 30 -7.71 16.11 -3.36
C SER A 30 -7.25 15.45 -4.66
N SER A 31 -7.84 14.29 -4.99
CA SER A 31 -7.49 13.56 -6.20
C SER A 31 -8.08 14.21 -7.45
N HIS A 32 -7.28 14.29 -8.51
CA HIS A 32 -7.67 14.68 -9.87
C HIS A 32 -7.99 13.46 -10.76
N GLY A 33 -8.13 12.27 -10.16
CA GLY A 33 -8.45 11.04 -10.85
C GLY A 33 -7.45 9.92 -10.59
N ALA A 34 -7.90 8.69 -10.88
CA ALA A 34 -7.05 7.50 -10.82
C ALA A 34 -6.15 7.43 -12.05
N LEU A 35 -4.89 7.05 -11.87
CA LEU A 35 -3.97 6.81 -12.97
C LEU A 35 -4.16 5.39 -13.52
N PRO A 36 -4.16 5.22 -14.85
CA PRO A 36 -4.21 3.90 -15.47
C PRO A 36 -2.95 3.11 -15.16
N ILE A 37 -3.07 1.78 -15.19
CA ILE A 37 -1.98 0.85 -14.91
C ILE A 37 -1.79 -0.06 -16.11
N HIS A 38 -0.56 -0.14 -16.61
CA HIS A 38 -0.15 -1.12 -17.60
C HIS A 38 0.69 -2.21 -16.94
N VAL A 39 0.50 -3.47 -17.36
CA VAL A 39 1.29 -4.60 -16.88
C VAL A 39 2.34 -4.93 -17.93
N SER A 40 3.59 -4.53 -17.68
CA SER A 40 4.71 -4.78 -18.60
C SER A 40 5.53 -6.02 -18.28
N GLY A 41 5.27 -6.69 -17.15
CA GLY A 41 5.88 -7.99 -16.83
C GLY A 41 5.25 -8.67 -15.62
N PRO A 42 5.73 -9.89 -15.25
CA PRO A 42 5.16 -10.67 -14.14
C PRO A 42 5.21 -9.97 -12.77
N ALA A 43 6.16 -9.07 -12.57
CA ALA A 43 6.36 -8.31 -11.34
C ALA A 43 6.66 -6.84 -11.64
N GLN A 44 6.12 -6.33 -12.76
CA GLN A 44 6.35 -4.95 -13.19
C GLN A 44 5.08 -4.29 -13.69
N LEU A 45 4.81 -3.10 -13.15
CA LEU A 45 3.77 -2.19 -13.59
C LEU A 45 4.39 -0.92 -14.18
N GLU A 46 3.66 -0.32 -15.10
CA GLU A 46 3.92 1.01 -15.60
C GLU A 46 2.72 1.91 -15.35
N VAL A 47 3.00 3.14 -14.93
CA VAL A 47 2.01 4.15 -14.55
C VAL A 47 2.45 5.49 -15.11
N PRO A 48 1.55 6.26 -15.76
CA PRO A 48 1.94 7.56 -16.28
C PRO A 48 2.14 8.55 -15.12
N SER A 49 3.16 9.41 -15.25
CA SER A 49 3.43 10.55 -14.37
C SER A 49 3.41 11.81 -15.24
N PRO A 50 2.24 12.47 -15.39
CA PRO A 50 2.14 13.69 -16.18
C PRO A 50 3.02 14.82 -15.61
N PRO A 51 3.47 15.77 -16.46
CA PRO A 51 4.25 16.91 -16.00
C PRO A 51 3.41 17.78 -15.06
N ASN A 52 4.06 18.37 -14.04
CA ASN A 52 3.41 19.23 -13.02
C ASN A 52 2.32 18.55 -12.18
N GLU A 53 2.20 17.23 -12.25
CA GLU A 53 1.36 16.44 -11.37
C GLU A 53 2.24 15.59 -10.45
N ALA A 54 1.76 15.37 -9.24
CA ALA A 54 2.26 14.34 -8.35
C ALA A 54 1.21 13.23 -8.24
N PHE A 55 1.63 12.11 -7.69
CA PHE A 55 0.73 11.00 -7.40
C PHE A 55 0.97 10.45 -5.99
N TRP A 56 -0.03 9.75 -5.48
CA TRP A 56 0.12 8.95 -4.28
C TRP A 56 -0.15 7.48 -4.61
N ILE A 57 0.50 6.62 -3.84
CA ILE A 57 0.34 5.16 -3.91
C ILE A 57 -0.62 4.77 -2.80
N ALA A 58 -1.75 4.19 -3.16
CA ALA A 58 -2.72 3.70 -2.21
C ALA A 58 -2.69 2.18 -2.11
N LEU A 59 -2.71 1.67 -0.89
CA LEU A 59 -2.70 0.24 -0.58
C LEU A 59 -4.08 -0.18 -0.06
N LEU A 60 -4.58 -1.30 -0.58
CA LEU A 60 -5.90 -1.83 -0.24
C LEU A 60 -5.75 -3.24 0.33
N GLY A 61 -6.18 -3.42 1.58
CA GLY A 61 -6.26 -4.72 2.22
C GLY A 61 -7.49 -5.48 1.73
N SER A 62 -7.30 -6.74 1.34
CA SER A 62 -8.39 -7.64 0.95
C SER A 62 -9.38 -7.85 2.11
N SER A 63 -10.64 -8.10 1.74
CA SER A 63 -11.72 -8.37 2.70
C SER A 63 -11.76 -9.79 3.25
N SER A 64 -10.89 -10.68 2.78
CA SER A 64 -10.83 -12.08 3.23
C SER A 64 -9.42 -12.49 3.67
N GLY A 65 -8.55 -11.52 3.90
CA GLY A 65 -7.11 -11.74 4.06
C GLY A 65 -6.61 -11.63 5.50
N ALA A 66 -5.35 -12.04 5.67
CA ALA A 66 -4.56 -11.71 6.85
C ALA A 66 -3.92 -10.32 6.71
N ALA A 67 -3.40 -9.77 7.81
CA ALA A 67 -2.64 -8.52 7.75
C ALA A 67 -1.39 -8.69 6.86
N SER A 68 -0.96 -7.60 6.25
CA SER A 68 0.22 -7.58 5.38
C SER A 68 1.18 -6.51 5.82
N ASP A 69 2.46 -6.82 5.87
CA ASP A 69 3.50 -5.82 6.01
C ASP A 69 3.96 -5.38 4.62
N VAL A 70 3.96 -4.06 4.43
CA VAL A 70 4.34 -3.45 3.17
C VAL A 70 5.53 -2.51 3.40
N ALA A 71 6.53 -2.63 2.56
CA ALA A 71 7.75 -1.82 2.58
C ALA A 71 7.98 -1.22 1.19
N LEU A 72 8.56 -0.03 1.13
CA LEU A 72 8.70 0.72 -0.13
C LEU A 72 10.10 1.32 -0.26
N LEU A 73 10.75 1.07 -1.39
CA LEU A 73 11.93 1.80 -1.83
C LEU A 73 11.59 2.64 -3.06
N ALA A 74 11.83 3.95 -2.99
CA ALA A 74 11.72 4.85 -4.11
C ALA A 74 13.09 5.06 -4.77
N TYR A 75 13.10 5.01 -6.11
CA TYR A 75 14.29 5.14 -6.94
C TYR A 75 14.19 6.43 -7.75
N GLY A 76 15.15 7.32 -7.56
CA GLY A 76 15.36 8.44 -8.47
C GLY A 76 16.15 8.05 -9.72
N ARG A 77 16.40 9.04 -10.59
CA ARG A 77 17.18 8.83 -11.83
C ARG A 77 18.66 8.50 -11.57
N LYS A 78 19.21 9.00 -10.48
CA LYS A 78 20.59 8.80 -10.02
C LYS A 78 20.62 8.81 -8.50
N GLY A 79 21.42 7.94 -7.89
CA GLY A 79 21.62 7.89 -6.44
C GLY A 79 21.10 6.62 -5.78
N THR A 80 21.37 6.51 -4.48
CA THR A 80 20.90 5.43 -3.63
C THR A 80 19.37 5.47 -3.51
N PRO A 81 18.66 4.32 -3.50
CA PRO A 81 17.23 4.30 -3.26
C PRO A 81 16.90 4.90 -1.88
N VAL A 82 15.70 5.43 -1.73
CA VAL A 82 15.20 6.01 -0.48
C VAL A 82 14.11 5.12 0.08
N ASP A 83 14.22 4.77 1.35
CA ASP A 83 13.12 4.17 2.09
C ASP A 83 12.03 5.20 2.27
N VAL A 84 10.87 4.95 1.67
CA VAL A 84 9.76 5.91 1.62
C VAL A 84 9.23 6.24 3.02
N LEU A 85 9.26 5.27 3.94
CA LEU A 85 8.69 5.41 5.27
C LEU A 85 9.62 6.18 6.20
N THR A 86 10.94 6.01 6.07
CA THR A 86 11.91 6.73 6.90
C THR A 86 12.40 8.03 6.26
N GLY A 87 12.29 8.14 4.94
CA GLY A 87 12.85 9.23 4.14
C GLY A 87 14.38 9.15 3.99
N MET A 88 15.00 8.06 4.42
CA MET A 88 16.46 7.92 4.44
C MET A 88 16.97 7.07 3.26
N PRO A 89 18.17 7.34 2.73
CA PRO A 89 18.80 6.46 1.74
C PRO A 89 18.99 5.05 2.29
N ALA A 90 18.56 4.03 1.55
CA ALA A 90 18.67 2.63 1.93
C ALA A 90 18.73 1.71 0.70
N ALA A 91 19.57 0.67 0.78
CA ALA A 91 19.62 -0.37 -0.26
C ALA A 91 18.52 -1.43 -0.09
N THR A 92 18.01 -1.58 1.14
CA THR A 92 16.91 -2.47 1.52
C THR A 92 15.92 -1.70 2.39
N PRO A 93 14.62 -2.01 2.32
CA PRO A 93 13.64 -1.30 3.14
C PRO A 93 13.82 -1.63 4.63
N THR A 94 13.83 -0.60 5.45
CA THR A 94 13.97 -0.64 6.91
C THR A 94 12.63 -0.39 7.61
N GLY A 95 11.83 0.53 7.09
CA GLY A 95 10.48 0.80 7.54
C GLY A 95 9.48 -0.19 6.96
N ARG A 96 8.42 -0.48 7.72
CA ARG A 96 7.27 -1.27 7.28
C ARG A 96 5.99 -0.60 7.77
N VAL A 97 4.97 -0.63 6.93
CA VAL A 97 3.60 -0.31 7.33
C VAL A 97 2.80 -1.60 7.35
N THR A 98 2.09 -1.83 8.45
CA THR A 98 1.11 -2.92 8.51
C THR A 98 -0.18 -2.43 7.88
N LEU A 99 -0.68 -3.19 6.90
CA LEU A 99 -1.96 -3.02 6.25
C LEU A 99 -2.92 -4.10 6.78
N PRO A 100 -3.84 -3.74 7.69
CA PRO A 100 -4.86 -4.66 8.16
C PRO A 100 -5.85 -5.03 7.04
N PRO A 101 -6.55 -6.16 7.17
CA PRO A 101 -7.64 -6.51 6.27
C PRO A 101 -8.72 -5.42 6.27
N HIS A 102 -9.41 -5.24 5.14
CA HIS A 102 -10.43 -4.21 4.94
C HIS A 102 -9.98 -2.76 5.07
N GLN A 103 -8.70 -2.50 5.33
CA GLN A 103 -8.21 -1.14 5.45
C GLN A 103 -7.66 -0.58 4.14
N PHE A 104 -7.75 0.74 4.05
CA PHE A 104 -7.25 1.54 2.96
C PHE A 104 -6.20 2.50 3.51
N ILE A 105 -5.01 2.49 2.93
CA ILE A 105 -3.96 3.45 3.25
C ILE A 105 -3.79 4.38 2.05
N ALA A 106 -4.17 5.64 2.24
CA ALA A 106 -4.11 6.68 1.22
C ALA A 106 -2.75 7.37 1.24
N GLY A 107 -1.88 7.00 0.31
CA GLY A 107 -0.50 7.48 0.30
C GLY A 107 0.35 6.88 1.42
N ILE A 108 1.67 7.06 1.33
CA ILE A 108 2.61 6.55 2.32
C ILE A 108 3.24 7.74 3.05
N ARG A 109 2.92 7.85 4.35
CA ARG A 109 3.39 8.91 5.22
C ARG A 109 4.77 8.56 5.78
N GLN A 110 5.68 9.52 5.76
CA GLN A 110 6.99 9.41 6.41
C GLN A 110 6.82 9.36 7.93
N GLY A 111 7.80 8.80 8.64
CA GLY A 111 7.85 8.83 10.11
C GLY A 111 7.85 10.24 10.71
N THR A 112 8.26 11.26 9.94
CA THR A 112 8.20 12.69 10.29
C THR A 112 6.79 13.28 10.20
N GLY A 113 5.83 12.55 9.64
CA GLY A 113 4.44 12.97 9.54
C GLY A 113 4.07 13.73 8.25
N THR A 114 4.95 13.79 7.25
CA THR A 114 4.65 14.35 5.93
C THR A 114 4.51 13.26 4.87
N TRP A 115 3.88 13.58 3.75
CA TRP A 115 3.82 12.70 2.57
C TRP A 115 4.81 13.17 1.50
N TRP A 116 5.44 12.21 0.83
CA TRP A 116 6.20 12.48 -0.39
C TRP A 116 5.26 12.85 -1.53
N ALA A 117 5.60 13.90 -2.26
CA ALA A 117 4.99 14.18 -3.55
C ALA A 117 5.76 13.46 -4.66
N PHE A 118 5.39 12.21 -4.92
CA PHE A 118 6.05 11.43 -5.96
C PHE A 118 5.74 12.03 -7.34
N ALA A 119 6.80 12.34 -8.09
CA ALA A 119 6.72 12.71 -9.49
C ALA A 119 8.01 12.32 -10.21
N ARG A 120 7.87 11.99 -11.49
CA ARG A 120 9.02 11.72 -12.37
C ARG A 120 9.82 12.98 -12.69
N ASP A 121 9.15 14.13 -12.77
CA ASP A 121 9.71 15.42 -13.16
C ASP A 121 9.18 16.50 -12.20
N PRO A 122 9.72 16.61 -10.98
CA PRO A 122 9.23 17.55 -9.95
C PRO A 122 9.55 19.00 -10.33
N SER A 123 8.59 19.91 -10.09
CA SER A 123 8.75 21.35 -10.35
C SER A 123 9.36 22.12 -9.16
N ALA A 124 9.54 21.46 -8.02
CA ALA A 124 10.15 21.98 -6.79
C ALA A 124 11.31 21.06 -6.35
N PRO A 125 12.18 21.48 -5.40
CA PRO A 125 13.24 20.62 -4.87
C PRO A 125 12.63 19.46 -4.07
N ALA A 126 12.32 18.38 -4.76
CA ALA A 126 11.88 17.11 -4.21
C ALA A 126 12.58 15.94 -4.92
N PRO A 127 12.57 14.75 -4.30
CA PRO A 127 13.15 13.57 -4.94
C PRO A 127 12.42 13.23 -6.23
N VAL A 128 13.16 13.24 -7.35
CA VAL A 128 12.72 12.61 -8.59
C VAL A 128 12.40 11.15 -8.29
N THR A 129 11.22 10.68 -8.69
CA THR A 129 10.82 9.28 -8.52
C THR A 129 10.58 8.65 -9.89
N ALA A 130 11.56 7.86 -10.35
CA ALA A 130 11.48 7.13 -11.61
C ALA A 130 10.84 5.75 -11.43
N ALA A 131 11.03 5.12 -10.27
CA ALA A 131 10.40 3.85 -9.94
C ALA A 131 10.22 3.69 -8.43
N VAL A 132 9.36 2.75 -8.04
CA VAL A 132 9.19 2.27 -6.67
C VAL A 132 9.19 0.75 -6.68
N ASP A 133 9.97 0.14 -5.80
CA ASP A 133 9.84 -1.28 -5.48
C ASP A 133 8.98 -1.43 -4.22
N LEU A 134 7.90 -2.19 -4.36
CA LEU A 134 6.95 -2.49 -3.30
C LEU A 134 7.17 -3.92 -2.82
N PHE A 135 7.51 -4.07 -1.55
CA PHE A 135 7.74 -5.35 -0.90
C PHE A 135 6.54 -5.68 -0.03
N VAL A 136 5.79 -6.72 -0.40
CA VAL A 136 4.61 -7.17 0.33
C VAL A 136 4.92 -8.52 0.96
N ARG A 137 4.67 -8.61 2.28
CA ARG A 137 4.71 -9.85 3.04
C ARG A 137 3.37 -10.04 3.72
N THR A 138 2.60 -11.04 3.28
CA THR A 138 1.38 -11.43 4.00
C THR A 138 1.75 -12.30 5.19
N TRP A 139 1.12 -12.08 6.34
CA TRP A 139 1.34 -12.93 7.50
C TRP A 139 0.05 -13.19 8.27
N SER A 140 -0.11 -14.45 8.67
CA SER A 140 -1.27 -14.96 9.41
C SER A 140 -1.14 -14.65 10.90
N GLY A 141 -1.09 -13.36 11.22
CA GLY A 141 -1.08 -12.87 12.59
C GLY A 141 -2.47 -12.63 13.14
N PRO A 142 -2.65 -12.66 14.48
CA PRO A 142 -3.88 -12.13 15.06
C PRO A 142 -4.02 -10.67 14.64
N SER A 143 -5.08 -10.38 13.88
CA SER A 143 -5.45 -9.00 13.54
C SER A 143 -5.47 -8.17 14.84
N ALA A 144 -4.84 -7.00 14.84
CA ALA A 144 -4.87 -6.10 16.00
C ALA A 144 -6.31 -5.73 16.41
N ALA A 145 -7.30 -5.96 15.54
CA ALA A 145 -8.74 -5.85 15.84
C ALA A 145 -9.23 -6.83 16.92
N THR A 146 -8.49 -7.90 17.24
CA THR A 146 -8.87 -8.87 18.29
C THR A 146 -8.27 -8.57 19.65
N ALA A 147 -7.41 -7.56 19.78
CA ALA A 147 -6.91 -7.10 21.08
C ALA A 147 -7.96 -6.21 21.77
N ARG A 148 -9.17 -6.75 21.97
CA ARG A 148 -10.07 -6.22 23.00
C ARG A 148 -9.38 -6.51 24.33
N PRO A 149 -9.13 -5.52 25.20
CA PRO A 149 -8.57 -5.80 26.52
C PRO A 149 -9.49 -6.83 27.18
N ALA A 150 -8.92 -7.96 27.59
CA ALA A 150 -9.64 -8.95 28.37
C ALA A 150 -10.27 -8.21 29.54
N SER A 151 -11.61 -8.25 29.62
CA SER A 151 -12.32 -7.82 30.81
C SER A 151 -11.65 -8.47 32.01
N PRO A 152 -11.39 -7.75 33.12
CA PRO A 152 -10.72 -8.33 34.28
C PRO A 152 -11.49 -9.57 34.74
N THR A 153 -10.81 -10.71 34.75
CA THR A 153 -11.35 -11.99 35.20
C THR A 153 -11.82 -11.86 36.65
N PRO A 154 -13.05 -12.30 37.01
CA PRO A 154 -13.43 -12.41 38.41
C PRO A 154 -12.48 -13.40 39.11
N GLN A 155 -11.96 -12.98 40.26
CA GLN A 155 -11.10 -13.82 41.10
C GLN A 155 -11.81 -15.11 41.50
N HIS A 156 -11.05 -16.21 41.36
CA HIS A 156 -11.26 -17.57 41.86
C HIS A 156 -12.26 -17.75 43.03
N MET A 157 -13.27 -18.59 42.82
CA MET A 157 -13.85 -19.43 43.89
C MET A 157 -13.33 -20.87 43.71
N PRO A 158 -12.91 -21.57 44.78
CA PRO A 158 -12.41 -22.94 44.68
C PRO A 158 -13.58 -23.93 44.70
N GLY A 159 -13.71 -24.73 43.63
CA GLY A 159 -14.56 -25.93 43.63
C GLY A 159 -15.47 -26.06 42.43
N GLN A 160 -14.93 -26.32 41.24
CA GLN A 160 -15.73 -26.91 40.17
C GLN A 160 -14.86 -27.81 39.28
N LYS A 161 -15.32 -29.06 39.11
CA LYS A 161 -14.73 -30.09 38.23
C LYS A 161 -14.66 -29.57 36.79
N SER A 162 -13.48 -29.64 36.19
CA SER A 162 -13.27 -29.42 34.76
C SER A 162 -13.94 -30.53 33.94
N PRO A 163 -14.74 -30.22 32.90
CA PRO A 163 -14.97 -31.13 31.79
C PRO A 163 -13.92 -30.92 30.69
N ASP A 164 -13.81 -31.98 29.90
CA ASP A 164 -12.86 -32.28 28.83
C ASP A 164 -12.49 -31.18 27.82
N HIS A 165 -11.21 -31.26 27.43
CA HIS A 165 -10.67 -31.12 26.08
C HIS A 165 -11.57 -30.50 25.00
N GLY A 166 -11.65 -29.17 24.99
CA GLY A 166 -11.93 -28.41 23.77
C GLY A 166 -10.66 -28.26 22.95
N LEU A 167 -10.47 -29.14 21.95
CA LEU A 167 -9.47 -28.95 20.90
C LEU A 167 -9.62 -27.54 20.31
N ALA A 168 -8.59 -26.71 20.49
CA ALA A 168 -8.48 -25.47 19.73
C ALA A 168 -8.61 -25.82 18.24
N PRO A 169 -9.41 -25.09 17.44
CA PRO A 169 -9.47 -25.33 16.01
C PRO A 169 -8.05 -25.25 15.45
N PRO A 170 -7.68 -26.11 14.48
CA PRO A 170 -6.37 -26.04 13.88
C PRO A 170 -6.22 -24.64 13.29
N SER A 171 -5.30 -23.86 13.87
CA SER A 171 -4.87 -22.58 13.32
C SER A 171 -4.19 -22.91 12.01
N VAL A 172 -4.96 -22.89 10.91
CA VAL A 172 -4.42 -23.09 9.57
C VAL A 172 -3.45 -21.94 9.35
N ALA A 173 -2.16 -22.22 9.52
CA ALA A 173 -1.11 -21.27 9.24
C ALA A 173 -1.18 -20.95 7.75
N ALA A 174 -1.84 -19.85 7.38
CA ALA A 174 -1.81 -19.42 5.99
C ALA A 174 -0.36 -19.12 5.64
N VAL A 175 0.11 -19.75 4.57
CA VAL A 175 1.48 -19.64 4.06
C VAL A 175 1.76 -18.16 3.79
N ALA A 176 2.81 -17.62 4.43
CA ALA A 176 3.24 -16.26 4.19
C ALA A 176 3.67 -16.10 2.73
N GLU A 177 2.99 -15.22 1.98
CA GLU A 177 3.35 -14.89 0.61
C GLU A 177 4.26 -13.66 0.63
N ASN A 178 5.44 -13.80 0.03
CA ASN A 178 6.35 -12.68 -0.19
C ASN A 178 6.35 -12.32 -1.68
N ARG A 179 6.02 -11.07 -1.99
CA ARG A 179 6.06 -10.52 -3.35
C ARG A 179 6.81 -9.21 -3.38
N THR A 180 7.58 -9.03 -4.44
CA THR A 180 8.13 -7.74 -4.82
C THR A 180 7.50 -7.32 -6.13
N LEU A 181 7.01 -6.09 -6.20
CA LEU A 181 6.43 -5.50 -7.39
C LEU A 181 7.18 -4.20 -7.71
N ARG A 182 7.73 -4.11 -8.92
CA ARG A 182 8.33 -2.87 -9.42
C ARG A 182 7.30 -2.03 -10.14
N ILE A 183 7.22 -0.75 -9.80
CA ILE A 183 6.35 0.23 -10.44
C ILE A 183 7.25 1.26 -11.10
N VAL A 184 7.17 1.38 -12.42
CA VAL A 184 7.94 2.36 -13.19
C VAL A 184 7.02 3.51 -13.60
N PHE A 185 7.48 4.74 -13.38
CA PHE A 185 6.74 5.94 -13.75
C PHE A 185 7.25 6.48 -15.08
N THR A 186 6.35 6.60 -16.05
CA THR A 186 6.67 6.96 -17.44
C THR A 186 5.98 8.26 -17.84
N ASP A 187 6.46 8.91 -18.89
CA ASP A 187 5.70 10.03 -19.47
C ASP A 187 4.47 9.52 -20.23
N GLU A 188 3.50 10.41 -20.44
CA GLU A 188 2.23 10.07 -21.07
C GLU A 188 2.40 9.55 -22.50
N ALA A 189 3.34 10.12 -23.27
CA ALA A 189 3.60 9.70 -24.64
C ALA A 189 4.09 8.24 -24.71
N HIS A 190 5.06 7.89 -23.85
CA HIS A 190 5.50 6.52 -23.72
C HIS A 190 4.36 5.60 -23.27
N PHE A 191 3.62 6.01 -22.23
CA PHE A 191 2.52 5.22 -21.69
C PHE A 191 1.44 4.92 -22.74
N SER A 192 1.03 5.92 -23.52
CA SER A 192 0.03 5.77 -24.58
C SER A 192 0.52 4.94 -25.77
N SER A 193 1.84 4.84 -25.98
CA SER A 193 2.42 4.03 -27.05
C SER A 193 2.57 2.55 -26.68
N MET A 194 2.42 2.20 -25.39
CA MET A 194 2.54 0.83 -24.94
C MET A 194 1.45 -0.05 -25.54
N SER A 195 1.84 -1.25 -25.95
CA SER A 195 0.92 -2.33 -26.29
C SER A 195 0.93 -3.39 -25.18
N GLY A 196 -0.21 -4.05 -24.97
CA GLY A 196 -0.32 -5.12 -23.99
C GLY A 196 -1.50 -4.99 -23.04
N ARG A 197 -1.35 -5.56 -21.85
CA ARG A 197 -2.43 -5.68 -20.86
C ARG A 197 -2.51 -4.41 -20.02
N GLN A 198 -3.53 -3.62 -20.27
CA GLN A 198 -3.96 -2.55 -19.36
C GLN A 198 -4.94 -3.11 -18.32
N VAL A 199 -4.80 -2.67 -17.07
CA VAL A 199 -5.77 -2.97 -16.01
C VAL A 199 -7.08 -2.26 -16.36
N ALA A 200 -8.19 -3.01 -16.39
CA ALA A 200 -9.50 -2.42 -16.61
C ALA A 200 -9.86 -1.50 -15.43
N PRO A 201 -10.52 -0.35 -15.67
CA PRO A 201 -11.04 0.45 -14.59
C PRO A 201 -12.12 -0.37 -13.87
N LEU A 202 -12.05 -0.40 -12.53
CA LEU A 202 -13.17 -0.83 -11.72
C LEU A 202 -14.39 0.00 -12.11
N SER A 203 -15.43 -0.69 -12.59
CA SER A 203 -16.75 -0.11 -12.80
C SER A 203 -17.18 0.60 -11.53
N HIS A 204 -17.83 1.76 -11.68
CA HIS A 204 -18.44 2.46 -10.56
C HIS A 204 -19.58 1.57 -10.00
N ASP A 205 -19.23 0.67 -9.09
CA ASP A 205 -20.20 0.01 -8.24
C ASP A 205 -20.53 1.00 -7.10
N PRO A 206 -21.76 1.54 -7.05
CA PRO A 206 -22.17 2.49 -6.01
C PRO A 206 -22.04 1.90 -4.59
N GLY A 207 -21.94 0.57 -4.44
CA GLY A 207 -21.72 -0.10 -3.15
C GLY A 207 -20.33 0.13 -2.52
N LEU A 208 -19.36 0.71 -3.26
CA LEU A 208 -18.04 1.05 -2.69
C LEU A 208 -18.01 2.39 -1.95
N ARG A 209 -19.10 3.16 -1.96
CA ARG A 209 -19.20 4.43 -1.21
C ARG A 209 -19.11 4.21 0.31
N ASP A 210 -19.53 3.05 0.81
CA ASP A 210 -19.47 2.71 2.24
C ASP A 210 -18.07 2.31 2.74
N ARG A 211 -17.07 2.24 1.86
CA ARG A 211 -15.66 2.00 2.23
C ARG A 211 -14.81 3.27 2.31
N ARG A 212 -15.39 4.46 2.19
CA ARG A 212 -14.65 5.72 2.32
C ARG A 212 -14.68 6.22 3.77
N LEU A 213 -13.49 6.17 4.38
CA LEU A 213 -12.91 7.11 5.35
C LEU A 213 -13.77 7.53 6.57
N PRO A 214 -13.29 7.35 7.82
CA PRO A 214 -13.72 8.24 8.89
C PRO A 214 -13.33 9.70 8.59
#